data_AF-A8TRI1-F1
#
_entry.id   AF-A8TRI1-F1
#
_cell.length_a   1.000
_cell.length_b   1.000
_cell.length_c   1.000
_cell.angle_alpha   90.00
_cell.angle_beta   90.00
_cell.angle_gamma   90.00
#
_symmetry.space_group_name_H-M   'P 1'
#
loop_
_entity.id
_entity.type
_entity.pdbx_description
1 polymer ?
#
loop_
_entity_poly.entity_id
_entity_poly.type
_entity_poly.pdbx_seq_one_letter_code
_entity_poly.pdbx_strand_id
1 'polypeptide(L)'
;MSTLLGAIVVSVLAFAGTVQAQTVGTVVKDIVDVAGKQVPLPPGDFTVLAVDSVSARIKKSGTETERLDLGPVRLVVLGQIKDGRIANVVQIGANLIPYHDGWGMTEDCTRSDLYAAVTQYKSGWDVSCLYLKPQAINGETAAPGGEAMAQFARTSNASVSNFWLVAGLRIANRRDVIDVQYHVDPSSLGVTASAAEAASWAPAVIEQHPSRLAVVKDLAAWAGLMAEPLDQGLNHRLTATSFPDMRNAAAVAPDEARRAAQMASLDKLRDAKAIDDAEYQRQMAIIAASATAVAAGDWTYAQVAGWKAFTYRVVVTTINAGIDYMFIGRPFAAGVLVILQVVVNTTKFFFHEMMWQEMLGIGPLQRDGPNIIEFGRIITASSG
;
A
#
# COMPACT_ATOMS: atom_id res chain seq x y z
N MET A 1 68.83 18.66 7.00
CA MET A 1 67.50 19.20 6.65
C MET A 1 66.80 18.15 5.80
N SER A 2 65.97 17.33 6.45
CA SER A 2 65.27 16.20 5.83
C SER A 2 63.83 16.62 5.53
N THR A 3 63.42 16.59 4.27
CA THR A 3 62.04 16.80 3.83
C THR A 3 61.34 15.46 3.68
N LEU A 4 60.39 15.18 4.58
CA LEU A 4 59.41 14.10 4.45
C LEU A 4 58.26 14.59 3.54
N LEU A 5 58.06 13.94 2.39
CA LEU A 5 56.81 13.99 1.64
C LEU A 5 55.85 12.95 2.23
N GLY A 6 54.78 13.42 2.88
CA GLY A 6 53.66 12.57 3.29
C GLY A 6 52.67 12.40 2.13
N ALA A 7 52.53 11.17 1.63
CA ALA A 7 51.48 10.81 0.68
C ALA A 7 50.16 10.60 1.42
N ILE A 8 49.16 11.42 1.11
CA ILE A 8 47.78 11.21 1.55
C ILE A 8 47.15 10.18 0.60
N VAL A 9 46.96 8.95 1.08
CA VAL A 9 46.15 7.94 0.40
C VAL A 9 44.70 8.18 0.79
N VAL A 10 43.92 8.74 -0.13
CA VAL A 10 42.45 8.79 0.00
C VAL A 10 41.91 7.41 -0.40
N SER A 11 41.62 6.58 0.59
CA SER A 11 40.89 5.33 0.39
C SER A 11 39.42 5.63 0.11
N VAL A 12 39.03 5.61 -1.16
CA VAL A 12 37.62 5.56 -1.56
C VAL A 12 37.10 4.17 -1.23
N LEU A 13 36.41 4.03 -0.10
CA LEU A 13 35.58 2.87 0.20
C LEU A 13 34.38 2.88 -0.75
N ALA A 14 34.50 2.17 -1.88
CA ALA A 14 33.37 1.84 -2.73
C ALA A 14 32.45 0.89 -1.95
N PHE A 15 31.33 1.40 -1.44
CA PHE A 15 30.22 0.56 -1.01
C PHE A 15 29.60 -0.07 -2.26
N ALA A 16 30.09 -1.25 -2.62
CA ALA A 16 29.43 -2.12 -3.58
C ALA A 16 28.19 -2.73 -2.91
N GLY A 17 27.11 -1.94 -2.79
CA GLY A 17 25.78 -2.53 -2.68
C GLY A 17 25.53 -3.27 -3.98
N THR A 18 25.39 -4.59 -3.92
CA THR A 18 25.02 -5.40 -5.08
C THR A 18 23.62 -5.00 -5.51
N VAL A 19 23.54 -4.03 -6.43
CA VAL A 19 22.34 -3.82 -7.24
C VAL A 19 22.18 -5.10 -8.05
N GLN A 20 21.36 -6.04 -7.56
CA GLN A 20 21.05 -7.26 -8.30
C GLN A 20 20.40 -6.82 -9.60
N ALA A 21 21.10 -7.03 -10.71
CA ALA A 21 20.58 -6.71 -12.02
C ALA A 21 19.28 -7.49 -12.23
N GLN A 22 18.20 -6.77 -12.51
CA GLN A 22 16.92 -7.33 -12.93
C GLN A 22 17.07 -7.92 -14.33
N THR A 23 17.78 -9.03 -14.43
CA THR A 23 17.99 -9.75 -15.67
C THR A 23 17.07 -10.96 -15.66
N VAL A 24 16.39 -11.20 -16.78
CA VAL A 24 15.54 -12.39 -16.93
C VAL A 24 16.39 -13.65 -16.69
N GLY A 25 15.87 -14.57 -15.88
CA GLY A 25 16.56 -15.78 -15.43
C GLY A 25 17.34 -15.62 -14.12
N THR A 26 17.55 -14.41 -13.61
CA THR A 26 18.19 -14.20 -12.30
C THR A 26 17.30 -14.70 -11.18
N VAL A 27 17.89 -15.41 -10.22
CA VAL A 27 17.21 -15.81 -8.99
C VAL A 27 17.39 -14.73 -7.93
N VAL A 28 16.28 -14.30 -7.34
CA VAL A 28 16.19 -13.31 -6.25
C VAL A 28 15.48 -13.93 -5.05
N LYS A 29 15.77 -13.42 -3.86
CA LYS A 29 15.25 -13.95 -2.59
C LYS A 29 15.11 -12.80 -1.58
N ASP A 30 14.10 -12.89 -0.72
CA ASP A 30 13.80 -11.99 0.39
C ASP A 30 13.46 -10.56 -0.02
N ILE A 31 14.32 -9.88 -0.78
CA ILE A 31 14.09 -8.52 -1.31
C ILE A 31 14.49 -8.49 -2.78
N VAL A 32 13.70 -7.78 -3.58
CA VAL A 32 14.10 -7.37 -4.94
C VAL A 32 14.06 -5.84 -5.05
N ASP A 33 15.12 -5.24 -5.61
CA ASP A 33 15.13 -3.82 -5.93
C ASP A 33 14.47 -3.58 -7.28
N VAL A 34 13.46 -2.69 -7.33
CA VAL A 34 12.75 -2.25 -8.54
C VAL A 34 12.69 -0.73 -8.63
N ALA A 35 13.35 -0.18 -9.66
CA ALA A 35 13.43 1.26 -9.90
C ALA A 35 13.96 2.07 -8.69
N GLY A 36 14.85 1.47 -7.89
CA GLY A 36 15.40 2.07 -6.66
C GLY A 36 14.49 1.94 -5.43
N LYS A 37 13.44 1.11 -5.50
CA LYS A 37 12.58 0.77 -4.36
C LYS A 37 12.70 -0.71 -4.05
N GLN A 38 12.61 -1.07 -2.78
CA GLN A 38 12.74 -2.46 -2.34
C GLN A 38 11.36 -3.11 -2.23
N VAL A 39 11.22 -4.32 -2.78
CA VAL A 39 10.01 -5.12 -2.65
C VAL A 39 10.30 -6.38 -1.85
N PRO A 40 9.65 -6.56 -0.69
CA PRO A 40 9.79 -7.79 0.10
C PRO A 40 9.14 -8.97 -0.63
N LEU A 41 9.77 -10.12 -0.59
CA LEU A 41 9.29 -11.37 -1.19
C LEU A 41 8.94 -12.38 -0.09
N PRO A 42 7.91 -13.22 -0.30
CA PRO A 42 7.69 -14.39 0.54
C PRO A 42 8.93 -15.29 0.59
N PRO A 43 9.03 -16.21 1.55
CA PRO A 43 10.12 -17.17 1.60
C PRO A 43 10.30 -17.98 0.31
N GLY A 44 11.56 -18.18 -0.06
CA GLY A 44 12.00 -19.06 -1.14
C GLY A 44 12.52 -18.30 -2.36
N ASP A 45 12.93 -19.07 -3.36
CA ASP A 45 13.65 -18.55 -4.52
C ASP A 45 12.68 -18.13 -5.63
N PHE A 46 12.82 -16.89 -6.10
CA PHE A 46 12.03 -16.32 -7.18
C PHE A 46 12.92 -16.09 -8.41
N THR A 47 12.47 -16.50 -9.58
CA THR A 47 13.17 -16.22 -10.84
C THR A 47 12.55 -15.02 -11.52
N VAL A 48 13.37 -14.08 -12.01
CA VAL A 48 12.93 -12.95 -12.84
C VAL A 48 12.48 -13.49 -14.19
N LEU A 49 11.19 -13.34 -14.51
CA LEU A 49 10.59 -13.86 -15.75
C LEU A 49 10.52 -12.81 -16.85
N ALA A 50 10.23 -11.56 -16.48
CA ALA A 50 10.13 -10.45 -17.40
C ALA A 50 10.52 -9.14 -16.72
N VAL A 51 11.12 -8.24 -17.51
CA VAL A 51 11.43 -6.87 -17.12
C VAL A 51 11.06 -5.97 -18.29
N ASP A 52 10.15 -5.03 -18.06
CA ASP A 52 9.61 -4.15 -19.09
C ASP A 52 9.54 -2.70 -18.59
N SER A 53 9.21 -1.76 -19.46
CA SER A 53 8.92 -0.38 -19.08
C SER A 53 7.74 0.16 -19.88
N VAL A 54 6.73 0.64 -19.17
CA VAL A 54 5.52 1.23 -19.76
C VAL A 54 5.35 2.65 -19.29
N SER A 55 4.75 3.54 -20.09
CA SER A 55 4.29 4.83 -19.57
C SER A 55 3.00 4.62 -18.78
N ALA A 56 2.95 5.08 -17.53
CA ALA A 56 1.73 5.07 -16.75
C ALA A 56 0.75 6.14 -17.26
N ARG A 57 -0.53 5.79 -17.29
CA ARG A 57 -1.59 6.61 -17.90
C ARG A 57 -2.77 6.71 -16.93
N ILE A 58 -3.33 7.90 -16.79
CA ILE A 58 -4.55 8.11 -16.01
C ILE A 58 -5.77 7.67 -16.83
N LYS A 59 -6.67 6.87 -16.26
CA LYS A 59 -8.05 6.75 -16.76
C LYS A 59 -8.89 7.85 -16.11
N LYS A 60 -9.24 8.91 -16.83
CA LYS A 60 -10.21 9.89 -16.34
C LYS A 60 -11.61 9.28 -16.47
N SER A 61 -12.37 9.30 -15.37
CA SER A 61 -13.75 8.77 -15.33
C SER A 61 -14.58 9.28 -16.53
N GLY A 62 -15.02 8.36 -17.39
CA GLY A 62 -16.00 8.60 -18.46
C GLY A 62 -15.49 9.19 -19.79
N THR A 63 -14.21 9.53 -19.96
CA THR A 63 -13.68 9.99 -21.26
C THR A 63 -12.27 9.44 -21.54
N GLU A 64 -12.09 8.73 -22.65
CA GLU A 64 -10.80 8.13 -23.06
C GLU A 64 -9.72 9.16 -23.48
N THR A 65 -10.07 10.45 -23.51
CA THR A 65 -9.34 11.45 -24.31
C THR A 65 -8.36 12.33 -23.55
N GLU A 66 -8.33 12.34 -22.22
CA GLU A 66 -7.29 13.06 -21.46
C GLU A 66 -6.24 12.10 -20.91
N ARG A 67 -5.19 11.89 -21.71
CA ARG A 67 -4.05 11.04 -21.39
C ARG A 67 -2.95 11.89 -20.76
N LEU A 68 -2.90 11.97 -19.43
CA LEU A 68 -1.73 12.52 -18.75
C LEU A 68 -0.65 11.42 -18.69
N ASP A 69 0.52 11.70 -19.29
CA ASP A 69 1.69 10.82 -19.19
C ASP A 69 2.38 11.05 -17.84
N LEU A 70 2.38 10.04 -16.99
CA LEU A 70 2.99 10.08 -15.66
C LEU A 70 4.47 9.69 -15.68
N GLY A 71 5.01 9.40 -16.87
CA GLY A 71 6.37 8.94 -17.06
C GLY A 71 6.50 7.42 -17.00
N PRO A 72 7.75 6.92 -17.14
CA PRO A 72 8.01 5.50 -17.29
C PRO A 72 7.94 4.75 -15.96
N VAL A 73 7.25 3.63 -15.98
CA VAL A 73 7.10 2.65 -14.89
C VAL A 73 7.82 1.38 -15.30
N ARG A 74 8.74 0.93 -14.45
CA ARG A 74 9.40 -0.37 -14.54
C ARG A 74 8.41 -1.45 -14.12
N LEU A 75 8.22 -2.45 -14.97
CA LEU A 75 7.46 -3.65 -14.64
C LEU A 75 8.41 -4.83 -14.49
N VAL A 76 8.26 -5.61 -13.42
CA VAL A 76 9.02 -6.83 -13.17
C VAL A 76 8.05 -7.95 -12.83
N VAL A 77 8.22 -9.11 -13.47
CA VAL A 77 7.47 -10.33 -13.15
C VAL A 77 8.44 -11.35 -12.58
N LEU A 78 8.10 -11.90 -11.43
CA LEU A 78 8.83 -12.98 -10.77
C LEU A 78 7.97 -14.23 -10.71
N GLY A 79 8.59 -15.41 -10.80
CA GLY A 79 7.93 -16.69 -10.62
C GLY A 79 8.67 -17.57 -9.63
N GLN A 80 7.93 -18.31 -8.82
CA GLN A 80 8.47 -19.32 -7.90
C GLN A 80 7.89 -20.69 -8.25
N ILE A 81 8.78 -21.67 -8.38
CA ILE A 81 8.40 -23.08 -8.51
C ILE A 81 8.47 -23.75 -7.14
N LYS A 82 7.42 -24.49 -6.80
CA LYS A 82 7.36 -25.38 -5.64
C LYS A 82 6.68 -26.67 -6.05
N ASP A 83 7.27 -27.81 -5.70
CA ASP A 83 6.72 -29.14 -5.97
C ASP A 83 6.33 -29.36 -7.46
N GLY A 84 7.17 -28.89 -8.40
CA GLY A 84 6.93 -29.03 -9.83
C GLY A 84 5.80 -28.15 -10.38
N ARG A 85 5.42 -27.10 -9.65
CA ARG A 85 4.36 -26.16 -10.03
C ARG A 85 4.79 -24.72 -9.82
N ILE A 86 4.30 -23.80 -10.67
CA ILE A 86 4.35 -22.37 -10.39
C ILE A 86 3.43 -22.07 -9.21
N ALA A 87 4.00 -21.87 -8.03
CA ALA A 87 3.24 -21.64 -6.79
C ALA A 87 2.93 -20.16 -6.56
N ASN A 88 3.86 -19.28 -6.94
CA ASN A 88 3.69 -17.83 -6.80
C ASN A 88 4.14 -17.10 -8.05
N VAL A 89 3.43 -16.03 -8.40
CA VAL A 89 3.84 -15.04 -9.39
C VAL A 89 3.74 -13.66 -8.75
N VAL A 90 4.82 -12.87 -8.78
CA VAL A 90 4.84 -11.50 -8.24
C VAL A 90 4.97 -10.54 -9.40
N GLN A 91 4.00 -9.64 -9.56
CA GLN A 91 4.05 -8.57 -10.54
C GLN A 91 4.30 -7.25 -9.81
N ILE A 92 5.37 -6.56 -10.18
CA ILE A 92 5.82 -5.34 -9.52
C ILE A 92 5.83 -4.21 -10.56
N GLY A 93 5.17 -3.10 -10.24
CA GLY A 93 5.27 -1.86 -10.98
C GLY A 93 5.82 -0.76 -10.10
N ALA A 94 6.86 -0.07 -10.56
CA ALA A 94 7.44 1.07 -9.85
C ALA A 94 7.90 2.18 -10.80
N ASN A 95 7.70 3.44 -10.44
CA ASN A 95 8.10 4.56 -11.27
C ASN A 95 9.62 4.71 -11.33
N LEU A 96 10.15 4.94 -12.54
CA LEU A 96 11.58 5.18 -12.76
C LEU A 96 11.98 6.63 -12.48
N ILE A 97 11.04 7.56 -12.65
CA ILE A 97 11.26 8.99 -12.46
C ILE A 97 10.26 9.49 -11.42
N PRO A 98 10.71 10.30 -10.43
CA PRO A 98 9.82 10.94 -9.49
C PRO A 98 8.77 11.80 -10.18
N TYR A 99 7.52 11.69 -9.74
CA TYR A 99 6.43 12.56 -10.18
C TYR A 99 6.13 13.64 -9.13
N HIS A 100 5.26 14.61 -9.41
CA HIS A 100 4.98 15.71 -8.47
C HIS A 100 3.54 15.78 -7.97
N ASP A 101 2.63 15.09 -8.68
CA ASP A 101 1.20 15.12 -8.40
C ASP A 101 0.65 13.77 -7.89
N GLY A 102 1.53 12.92 -7.33
CA GLY A 102 1.16 11.63 -6.76
C GLY A 102 0.71 10.58 -7.80
N TRP A 103 0.52 9.35 -7.33
CA TRP A 103 0.26 8.18 -8.18
C TRP A 103 -1.11 7.54 -8.00
N GLY A 104 -1.96 8.14 -7.16
CA GLY A 104 -3.34 7.73 -6.96
C GLY A 104 -3.52 6.28 -6.48
N MET A 105 -4.74 5.77 -6.64
CA MET A 105 -5.10 4.39 -6.25
C MET A 105 -5.19 3.50 -7.50
N THR A 106 -5.10 2.19 -7.30
CA THR A 106 -5.55 1.23 -8.32
C THR A 106 -7.07 1.09 -8.26
N GLU A 107 -7.68 0.73 -9.38
CA GLU A 107 -9.10 0.48 -9.55
C GLU A 107 -9.61 -0.55 -8.53
N ASP A 108 -8.83 -1.59 -8.26
CA ASP A 108 -9.21 -2.66 -7.32
C ASP A 108 -9.39 -2.13 -5.88
N CYS A 109 -8.67 -1.10 -5.47
CA CYS A 109 -8.83 -0.49 -4.14
C CYS A 109 -10.13 0.34 -4.01
N THR A 110 -10.85 0.57 -5.10
CA THR A 110 -12.14 1.29 -5.10
C THR A 110 -13.35 0.35 -5.19
N ARG A 111 -13.11 -0.94 -5.41
CA ARG A 111 -14.14 -1.95 -5.59
C ARG A 111 -14.69 -2.46 -4.26
N SER A 112 -15.98 -2.77 -4.24
CA SER A 112 -16.67 -3.35 -3.09
C SER A 112 -17.01 -4.84 -3.27
N ASP A 113 -16.70 -5.42 -4.43
CA ASP A 113 -17.01 -6.80 -4.81
C ASP A 113 -15.79 -7.74 -4.66
N LEU A 114 -14.80 -7.34 -3.85
CA LEU A 114 -13.59 -8.10 -3.56
C LEU A 114 -13.67 -8.75 -2.16
N TYR A 115 -12.76 -9.69 -1.85
CA TYR A 115 -12.68 -10.22 -0.47
C TYR A 115 -12.28 -9.14 0.53
N ALA A 116 -11.38 -8.26 0.09
CA ALA A 116 -10.99 -7.07 0.83
C ALA A 116 -10.56 -5.99 -0.16
N ALA A 117 -10.87 -4.75 0.16
CA ALA A 117 -10.32 -3.55 -0.45
C ALA A 117 -10.19 -2.52 0.67
N VAL A 118 -8.99 -2.37 1.20
CA VAL A 118 -8.69 -1.59 2.41
C VAL A 118 -7.75 -0.46 2.03
N THR A 119 -8.19 0.77 2.27
CA THR A 119 -7.32 1.94 2.24
C THR A 119 -6.78 2.17 3.64
N GLN A 120 -5.49 1.98 3.85
CA GLN A 120 -4.86 2.17 5.17
C GLN A 120 -4.69 3.65 5.49
N TYR A 121 -4.23 4.42 4.50
CA TYR A 121 -4.25 5.87 4.53
C TYR A 121 -4.40 6.42 3.12
N LYS A 122 -4.99 7.60 3.02
CA LYS A 122 -5.11 8.39 1.80
C LYS A 122 -5.04 9.87 2.16
N SER A 123 -4.04 10.56 1.62
CA SER A 123 -3.90 12.01 1.62
C SER A 123 -4.05 12.53 0.18
N GLY A 124 -3.80 13.83 -0.05
CA GLY A 124 -3.79 14.38 -1.41
C GLY A 124 -2.75 13.72 -2.34
N TRP A 125 -1.71 13.11 -1.78
CA TRP A 125 -0.59 12.53 -2.54
C TRP A 125 -0.17 11.14 -2.06
N ASP A 126 -0.34 10.85 -0.77
CA ASP A 126 0.09 9.61 -0.16
C ASP A 126 -1.06 8.62 -0.12
N VAL A 127 -0.79 7.40 -0.54
CA VAL A 127 -1.77 6.33 -0.64
C VAL A 127 -1.13 5.05 -0.14
N SER A 128 -1.84 4.34 0.72
CA SER A 128 -1.59 2.93 0.97
C SER A 128 -2.92 2.19 0.86
N CYS A 129 -2.98 1.26 -0.09
CA CYS A 129 -4.15 0.43 -0.26
C CYS A 129 -3.77 -1.03 -0.53
N LEU A 130 -4.64 -1.91 -0.07
CA LEU A 130 -4.49 -3.35 -0.14
C LEU A 130 -5.81 -3.96 -0.59
N TYR A 131 -5.74 -4.93 -1.49
CA TYR A 131 -6.93 -5.63 -1.97
C TYR A 131 -6.69 -7.12 -2.14
N LEU A 132 -7.75 -7.90 -2.00
CA LEU A 132 -7.74 -9.35 -2.17
C LEU A 132 -8.85 -9.79 -3.09
N LYS A 133 -8.50 -10.57 -4.12
CA LYS A 133 -9.47 -11.06 -5.10
C LYS A 133 -9.14 -12.47 -5.59
N PRO A 134 -10.17 -13.25 -5.98
CA PRO A 134 -9.95 -14.41 -6.82
C PRO A 134 -9.67 -14.00 -8.26
N GLN A 135 -8.85 -14.77 -8.97
CA GLN A 135 -8.59 -14.61 -10.39
C GLN A 135 -8.67 -15.97 -11.09
N ALA A 136 -9.80 -16.21 -11.77
CA ALA A 136 -9.97 -17.33 -12.67
C ALA A 136 -9.46 -16.96 -14.06
N ILE A 137 -8.54 -17.74 -14.61
CA ILE A 137 -8.02 -17.53 -15.96
C ILE A 137 -9.06 -18.06 -16.95
N ASN A 138 -9.46 -17.20 -17.90
CA ASN A 138 -10.40 -17.52 -18.96
C ASN A 138 -10.06 -16.68 -20.21
N GLY A 139 -10.90 -16.71 -21.25
CA GLY A 139 -10.65 -15.96 -22.50
C GLY A 139 -10.56 -14.44 -22.34
N GLU A 140 -11.06 -13.89 -21.23
CA GLU A 140 -11.08 -12.45 -20.94
C GLU A 140 -10.02 -12.05 -19.88
N THR A 141 -9.68 -12.97 -18.99
CA THR A 141 -8.76 -12.76 -17.88
C THR A 141 -7.43 -13.44 -18.15
N ALA A 142 -6.42 -12.63 -18.47
CA ALA A 142 -5.07 -13.11 -18.72
C ALA A 142 -4.45 -13.83 -17.50
N ALA A 143 -3.56 -14.77 -17.79
CA ALA A 143 -2.74 -15.43 -16.78
C ALA A 143 -1.76 -14.44 -16.11
N PRO A 144 -1.44 -14.62 -14.81
CA PRO A 144 -0.47 -13.77 -14.14
C PRO A 144 0.90 -13.90 -14.82
N GLY A 145 1.57 -12.77 -15.07
CA GLY A 145 2.85 -12.75 -15.77
C GLY A 145 2.80 -13.01 -17.28
N GLY A 146 1.62 -13.27 -17.87
CA GLY A 146 1.43 -13.39 -19.32
C GLY A 146 2.29 -14.50 -19.96
N GLU A 147 2.82 -14.22 -21.16
CA GLU A 147 3.62 -15.19 -21.93
C GLU A 147 4.93 -15.55 -21.23
N ALA A 148 5.53 -14.62 -20.48
CA ALA A 148 6.77 -14.88 -19.75
C ALA A 148 6.58 -15.99 -18.70
N MET A 149 5.44 -16.01 -18.02
CA MET A 149 5.07 -17.10 -17.10
C MET A 149 4.81 -18.41 -17.86
N ALA A 150 4.08 -18.36 -18.98
CA ALA A 150 3.83 -19.54 -19.79
C ALA A 150 5.13 -20.16 -20.34
N GLN A 151 6.07 -19.34 -20.80
CA GLN A 151 7.39 -19.77 -21.24
C GLN A 151 8.18 -20.40 -20.09
N PHE A 152 8.25 -19.73 -18.93
CA PHE A 152 8.96 -20.24 -17.76
C PHE A 152 8.42 -21.59 -17.27
N ALA A 153 7.10 -21.77 -17.29
CA ALA A 153 6.46 -23.04 -16.96
C ALA A 153 6.86 -24.15 -17.93
N ARG A 154 6.85 -23.88 -19.25
CA ARG A 154 7.27 -24.85 -20.27
C ARG A 154 8.75 -25.23 -20.14
N THR A 155 9.64 -24.26 -19.98
CA THR A 155 11.09 -24.52 -19.88
C THR A 155 11.47 -25.27 -18.60
N SER A 156 10.71 -25.06 -17.53
CA SER A 156 10.97 -25.68 -16.24
C SER A 156 10.16 -26.96 -16.02
N ASN A 157 9.39 -27.40 -17.02
CA ASN A 157 8.44 -28.51 -16.93
C ASN A 157 7.51 -28.41 -15.70
N ALA A 158 7.07 -27.20 -15.38
CA ALA A 158 6.23 -26.90 -14.22
C ALA A 158 4.77 -26.76 -14.64
N SER A 159 3.87 -27.28 -13.80
CA SER A 159 2.43 -27.06 -13.97
C SER A 159 2.02 -25.63 -13.60
N VAL A 160 0.93 -25.13 -14.18
CA VAL A 160 0.38 -23.79 -13.93
C VAL A 160 -1.08 -23.91 -13.53
N SER A 161 -1.48 -23.22 -12.47
CA SER A 161 -2.89 -23.14 -12.08
C SER A 161 -3.69 -22.25 -13.04
N ASN A 162 -4.94 -22.62 -13.30
CA ASN A 162 -5.90 -21.75 -13.99
C ASN A 162 -6.71 -20.88 -13.02
N PHE A 163 -6.40 -20.93 -11.72
CA PHE A 163 -7.05 -20.12 -10.68
C PHE A 163 -6.01 -19.63 -9.67
N TRP A 164 -6.10 -18.36 -9.31
CA TRP A 164 -5.16 -17.67 -8.44
C TRP A 164 -5.91 -16.87 -7.38
N LEU A 165 -5.31 -16.77 -6.20
CA LEU A 165 -5.66 -15.75 -5.22
C LEU A 165 -4.67 -14.61 -5.35
N VAL A 166 -5.16 -13.38 -5.39
CA VAL A 166 -4.33 -12.19 -5.57
C VAL A 166 -4.39 -11.35 -4.31
N ALA A 167 -3.23 -11.08 -3.72
CA ALA A 167 -3.05 -9.99 -2.76
C ALA A 167 -2.31 -8.85 -3.45
N GLY A 168 -3.00 -7.73 -3.67
CA GLY A 168 -2.41 -6.53 -4.24
C GLY A 168 -2.15 -5.48 -3.18
N LEU A 169 -1.01 -4.81 -3.28
CA LEU A 169 -0.61 -3.71 -2.41
C LEU A 169 -0.07 -2.56 -3.25
N ARG A 170 -0.62 -1.37 -3.06
CA ARG A 170 -0.08 -0.14 -3.63
C ARG A 170 0.28 0.83 -2.52
N ILE A 171 1.56 1.19 -2.47
CA ILE A 171 2.07 2.29 -1.65
C ILE A 171 2.57 3.38 -2.59
N ALA A 172 2.09 4.60 -2.38
CA ALA A 172 2.54 5.77 -3.10
C ALA A 172 2.72 6.96 -2.15
N ASN A 173 3.63 7.84 -2.52
CA ASN A 173 3.72 9.19 -1.98
C ASN A 173 3.66 10.19 -3.13
N ARG A 174 3.92 11.47 -2.84
CA ARG A 174 3.95 12.54 -3.86
C ARG A 174 4.84 12.25 -5.07
N ARG A 175 5.93 11.51 -4.86
CA ARG A 175 7.01 11.30 -5.84
C ARG A 175 7.04 9.91 -6.42
N ASP A 176 6.83 8.91 -5.58
CA ASP A 176 7.14 7.52 -5.89
C ASP A 176 5.95 6.61 -5.62
N VAL A 177 5.96 5.47 -6.29
CA VAL A 177 4.96 4.40 -6.16
C VAL A 177 5.62 3.04 -6.30
N ILE A 178 5.13 2.09 -5.51
CA ILE A 178 5.23 0.67 -5.79
C ILE A 178 3.82 0.09 -5.80
N ASP A 179 3.50 -0.66 -6.84
CA ASP A 179 2.32 -1.50 -6.95
C ASP A 179 2.77 -2.95 -7.08
N VAL A 180 2.36 -3.81 -6.17
CA VAL A 180 2.76 -5.23 -6.14
C VAL A 180 1.54 -6.11 -6.09
N GLN A 181 1.47 -7.09 -6.98
CA GLN A 181 0.46 -8.13 -6.99
C GLN A 181 1.10 -9.48 -6.76
N TYR A 182 0.79 -10.09 -5.62
CA TYR A 182 1.19 -11.46 -5.27
C TYR A 182 0.07 -12.40 -5.69
N HIS A 183 0.32 -13.16 -6.75
CA HIS A 183 -0.57 -14.21 -7.22
C HIS A 183 -0.12 -15.53 -6.62
N VAL A 184 -1.03 -16.19 -5.91
CA VAL A 184 -0.75 -17.41 -5.17
C VAL A 184 -1.64 -18.52 -5.69
N ASP A 185 -1.05 -19.66 -6.03
CA ASP A 185 -1.82 -20.87 -6.29
C ASP A 185 -2.42 -21.37 -4.97
N PRO A 186 -3.76 -21.50 -4.84
CA PRO A 186 -4.38 -21.97 -3.60
C PRO A 186 -3.89 -23.35 -3.13
N SER A 187 -3.43 -24.21 -4.04
CA SER A 187 -2.88 -25.52 -3.67
C SER A 187 -1.60 -25.40 -2.85
N SER A 188 -0.84 -24.32 -3.07
CA SER A 188 0.31 -23.97 -2.24
C SER A 188 -0.09 -23.55 -0.83
N LEU A 189 -1.38 -23.29 -0.57
CA LEU A 189 -1.96 -22.99 0.74
C LEU A 189 -2.83 -24.15 1.27
N GLY A 190 -2.79 -25.32 0.61
CA GLY A 190 -3.45 -26.54 1.08
C GLY A 190 -4.91 -26.71 0.62
N VAL A 191 -5.38 -25.90 -0.33
CA VAL A 191 -6.74 -26.02 -0.89
C VAL A 191 -6.70 -26.06 -2.41
N THR A 192 -7.52 -26.90 -3.03
CA THR A 192 -7.60 -26.95 -4.49
C THR A 192 -8.58 -25.90 -5.02
N ALA A 193 -8.23 -25.28 -6.13
CA ALA A 193 -9.10 -24.37 -6.85
C ALA A 193 -8.88 -24.50 -8.35
N SER A 194 -9.93 -24.25 -9.12
CA SER A 194 -9.87 -24.22 -10.58
C SER A 194 -10.78 -23.13 -11.13
N ALA A 195 -10.53 -22.71 -12.37
CA ALA A 195 -11.35 -21.73 -13.06
C ALA A 195 -12.83 -22.16 -13.16
N ALA A 196 -13.10 -23.47 -13.25
CA ALA A 196 -14.46 -24.02 -13.29
C ALA A 196 -15.22 -23.83 -11.97
N GLU A 197 -14.50 -23.70 -10.85
CA GLU A 197 -15.07 -23.52 -9.51
C GLU A 197 -15.14 -22.05 -9.09
N ALA A 198 -14.84 -21.10 -9.98
CA ALA A 198 -14.70 -19.69 -9.64
C ALA A 198 -15.90 -19.09 -8.89
N ALA A 199 -17.13 -19.51 -9.25
CA ALA A 199 -18.35 -19.06 -8.57
C ALA A 199 -18.36 -19.41 -7.06
N SER A 200 -17.81 -20.57 -6.69
CA SER A 200 -17.70 -21.02 -5.29
C SER A 200 -16.57 -20.35 -4.52
N TRP A 201 -15.76 -19.54 -5.22
CA TRP A 201 -14.78 -18.63 -4.65
C TRP A 201 -15.29 -17.18 -4.67
N ALA A 202 -16.48 -16.87 -5.16
CA ALA A 202 -16.98 -15.50 -5.13
C ALA A 202 -17.06 -14.96 -3.68
N PRO A 203 -16.77 -13.67 -3.42
CA PRO A 203 -16.84 -13.10 -2.07
C PRO A 203 -18.20 -13.31 -1.38
N ALA A 204 -19.30 -13.30 -2.14
CA ALA A 204 -20.64 -13.56 -1.61
C ALA A 204 -20.90 -15.02 -1.18
N VAL A 205 -20.04 -15.97 -1.58
CA VAL A 205 -20.22 -17.41 -1.36
C VAL A 205 -19.13 -18.01 -0.48
N ILE A 206 -17.96 -17.38 -0.40
CA ILE A 206 -16.77 -17.92 0.27
C ILE A 206 -17.01 -18.26 1.76
N GLU A 207 -17.91 -17.54 2.44
CA GLU A 207 -18.26 -17.77 3.84
C GLU A 207 -18.87 -19.16 4.08
N GLN A 208 -19.48 -19.75 3.05
CA GLN A 208 -20.07 -21.10 3.11
C GLN A 208 -19.00 -22.21 2.99
N HIS A 209 -17.75 -21.85 2.75
CA HIS A 209 -16.64 -22.78 2.54
C HIS A 209 -15.51 -22.54 3.56
N PRO A 210 -15.59 -23.10 4.79
CA PRO A 210 -14.68 -22.77 5.88
C PRO A 210 -13.18 -22.94 5.56
N SER A 211 -12.81 -23.99 4.82
CA SER A 211 -11.41 -24.23 4.42
C SER A 211 -10.88 -23.17 3.45
N ARG A 212 -11.72 -22.69 2.52
CA ARG A 212 -11.35 -21.64 1.57
C ARG A 212 -11.32 -20.28 2.23
N LEU A 213 -12.30 -20.00 3.11
CA LEU A 213 -12.33 -18.79 3.92
C LEU A 213 -11.08 -18.70 4.81
N ALA A 214 -10.63 -19.80 5.40
CA ALA A 214 -9.40 -19.82 6.20
C ALA A 214 -8.18 -19.37 5.39
N VAL A 215 -8.04 -19.89 4.16
CA VAL A 215 -6.96 -19.50 3.25
C VAL A 215 -7.04 -18.02 2.84
N VAL A 216 -8.25 -17.51 2.57
CA VAL A 216 -8.44 -16.07 2.27
C VAL A 216 -8.09 -15.21 3.48
N LYS A 217 -8.44 -15.63 4.70
CA LYS A 217 -8.07 -14.93 5.94
C LYS A 217 -6.57 -14.93 6.19
N ASP A 218 -5.90 -16.05 5.98
CA ASP A 218 -4.44 -16.15 6.05
C ASP A 218 -3.78 -15.20 5.05
N LEU A 219 -4.22 -15.20 3.79
CA LEU A 219 -3.69 -14.30 2.78
C LEU A 219 -3.93 -12.82 3.14
N ALA A 220 -5.10 -12.49 3.71
CA ALA A 220 -5.42 -11.14 4.16
C ALA A 220 -4.52 -10.69 5.31
N ALA A 221 -4.33 -11.56 6.31
CA ALA A 221 -3.43 -11.30 7.43
C ALA A 221 -1.99 -11.12 6.96
N TRP A 222 -1.51 -12.02 6.10
CA TRP A 222 -0.18 -11.92 5.49
C TRP A 222 0.00 -10.60 4.73
N ALA A 223 -0.96 -10.24 3.89
CA ALA A 223 -0.88 -9.00 3.12
C ALA A 223 -0.86 -7.76 4.04
N GLY A 224 -1.59 -7.80 5.16
CA GLY A 224 -1.48 -6.79 6.22
C GLY A 224 -0.09 -6.71 6.85
N LEU A 225 0.57 -7.84 7.10
CA LEU A 225 1.94 -7.90 7.62
C LEU A 225 2.98 -7.35 6.63
N MET A 226 2.72 -7.45 5.32
CA MET A 226 3.62 -7.02 4.25
C MET A 226 3.51 -5.53 3.93
N ALA A 227 2.44 -4.85 4.36
CA ALA A 227 2.21 -3.45 4.04
C ALA A 227 3.31 -2.51 4.58
N GLU A 228 3.71 -2.69 5.84
CA GLU A 228 4.76 -1.88 6.47
C GLU A 228 6.14 -2.13 5.83
N PRO A 229 6.60 -3.40 5.64
CA PRO A 229 7.79 -3.68 4.84
C PRO A 229 7.79 -3.04 3.46
N LEU A 230 6.64 -3.01 2.77
CA LEU A 230 6.54 -2.40 1.45
C LEU A 230 6.62 -0.87 1.51
N ASP A 231 6.05 -0.23 2.54
CA ASP A 231 6.19 1.21 2.78
C ASP A 231 7.64 1.62 3.09
N GLN A 232 8.32 0.84 3.93
CA GLN A 232 9.76 1.01 4.15
C GLN A 232 10.54 0.82 2.86
N GLY A 233 10.13 -0.14 2.04
CA GLY A 233 10.71 -0.44 0.74
C GLY A 233 10.58 0.68 -0.30
N LEU A 234 9.45 1.42 -0.31
CA LEU A 234 9.25 2.63 -1.12
C LEU A 234 10.36 3.66 -0.88
N ASN A 235 10.81 3.75 0.37
CA ASN A 235 11.82 4.70 0.81
C ASN A 235 13.25 4.11 0.84
N HIS A 236 13.43 2.88 0.35
CA HIS A 236 14.70 2.13 0.39
C HIS A 236 15.25 1.99 1.83
N ARG A 237 14.37 1.68 2.78
CA ARG A 237 14.67 1.54 4.23
C ARG A 237 14.44 0.13 4.76
N LEU A 238 14.22 -0.85 3.88
CA LEU A 238 13.91 -2.20 4.30
C LEU A 238 15.17 -2.86 4.88
N THR A 239 15.12 -3.22 6.16
CA THR A 239 16.26 -3.82 6.88
C THR A 239 16.04 -5.28 7.27
N ALA A 240 14.80 -5.77 7.19
CA ALA A 240 14.49 -7.16 7.45
C ALA A 240 15.09 -8.05 6.34
N THR A 241 15.63 -9.20 6.73
CA THR A 241 16.25 -10.17 5.79
C THR A 241 15.37 -11.39 5.53
N SER A 242 14.15 -11.40 6.04
CA SER A 242 13.18 -12.48 5.85
C SER A 242 11.77 -11.97 6.12
N PHE A 243 10.79 -12.50 5.40
CA PHE A 243 9.38 -12.12 5.50
C PHE A 243 8.50 -13.33 5.83
N PRO A 244 7.32 -13.13 6.43
CA PRO A 244 6.44 -14.22 6.81
C PRO A 244 5.97 -15.04 5.59
N ASP A 245 5.78 -16.35 5.80
CA ASP A 245 5.05 -17.20 4.86
C ASP A 245 3.56 -16.83 4.88
N MET A 246 2.89 -16.98 3.74
CA MET A 246 1.45 -16.73 3.60
C MET A 246 0.62 -17.74 4.38
N ARG A 247 1.14 -18.95 4.63
CA ARG A 247 0.44 -20.01 5.36
C ARG A 247 0.31 -19.66 6.85
N ASN A 248 -0.88 -19.86 7.39
CA ASN A 248 -1.19 -19.65 8.82
C ASN A 248 -0.90 -18.23 9.31
N ALA A 249 -0.81 -17.24 8.42
CA ALA A 249 -0.50 -15.88 8.81
C ALA A 249 -1.61 -15.29 9.70
N ALA A 250 -2.86 -15.75 9.61
CA ALA A 250 -3.93 -15.31 10.52
C ALA A 250 -3.77 -15.86 11.95
N ALA A 251 -2.98 -16.93 12.14
CA ALA A 251 -2.64 -17.42 13.48
C ALA A 251 -1.67 -16.46 14.20
N VAL A 252 -0.93 -15.65 13.44
CA VAL A 252 -0.15 -14.54 13.96
C VAL A 252 -1.04 -13.30 13.89
N ALA A 253 -1.61 -12.87 15.02
CA ALA A 253 -2.44 -11.66 15.03
C ALA A 253 -1.62 -10.48 14.44
N PRO A 254 -2.08 -9.80 13.38
CA PRO A 254 -1.31 -8.72 12.74
C PRO A 254 -0.87 -7.63 13.73
N ASP A 255 -1.69 -7.39 14.74
CA ASP A 255 -1.39 -6.47 15.84
C ASP A 255 -0.28 -6.97 16.75
N GLU A 256 -0.12 -8.27 16.94
CA GLU A 256 0.97 -8.86 17.73
C GLU A 256 2.30 -8.78 16.98
N ALA A 257 2.32 -9.14 15.70
CA ALA A 257 3.53 -9.01 14.87
C ALA A 257 3.97 -7.56 14.71
N ARG A 258 3.02 -6.63 14.49
CA ARG A 258 3.29 -5.19 14.44
C ARG A 258 3.88 -4.67 15.76
N ARG A 259 3.33 -5.09 16.91
CA ARG A 259 3.88 -4.76 18.23
C ARG A 259 5.29 -5.30 18.41
N ALA A 260 5.54 -6.56 18.03
CA ALA A 260 6.87 -7.16 18.10
C ALA A 260 7.90 -6.39 17.24
N ALA A 261 7.51 -5.98 16.03
CA ALA A 261 8.37 -5.18 15.15
C ALA A 261 8.64 -3.77 15.70
N GLN A 262 7.65 -3.12 16.32
CA GLN A 262 7.82 -1.84 17.01
C GLN A 262 8.76 -1.96 18.20
N MET A 263 8.60 -3.00 19.03
CA MET A 263 9.50 -3.28 20.16
C MET A 263 10.94 -3.50 19.69
N ALA A 264 11.15 -4.32 18.66
CA ALA A 264 12.48 -4.56 18.11
C ALA A 264 13.14 -3.29 17.54
N SER A 265 12.34 -2.39 16.95
CA SER A 265 12.83 -1.10 16.47
C SER A 265 13.20 -0.17 17.62
N LEU A 266 12.42 -0.18 18.70
CA LEU A 266 12.71 0.60 19.91
C LEU A 266 13.98 0.12 20.61
N ASP A 267 14.20 -1.20 20.68
CA ASP A 267 15.43 -1.81 21.19
C ASP A 267 16.64 -1.31 20.39
N LYS A 268 16.57 -1.32 19.05
CA LYS A 268 17.65 -0.79 18.19
C LYS A 268 17.95 0.68 18.48
N LEU A 269 16.93 1.51 18.72
CA LEU A 269 17.11 2.92 19.04
C LEU A 269 17.78 3.13 20.39
N ARG A 270 17.41 2.33 21.40
CA ARG A 270 18.07 2.35 22.73
C ARG A 270 19.52 1.89 22.62
N ASP A 271 19.76 0.80 21.91
CA ASP A 271 21.11 0.22 21.74
C ASP A 271 22.03 1.18 20.96
N ALA A 272 21.47 1.94 20.01
CA ALA A 272 22.16 3.01 19.29
C ALA A 272 22.30 4.32 20.11
N LYS A 273 21.79 4.36 21.34
CA LYS A 273 21.73 5.56 22.21
C LYS A 273 21.04 6.76 21.55
N ALA A 274 20.12 6.51 20.63
CA ALA A 274 19.30 7.55 20.00
C ALA A 274 18.15 8.00 20.92
N ILE A 275 17.79 7.18 21.90
CA ILE A 275 16.81 7.46 22.96
C ILE A 275 17.41 7.08 24.33
N ASP A 276 16.97 7.76 25.38
CA ASP A 276 17.35 7.43 26.76
C ASP A 276 16.41 6.37 27.36
N ASP A 277 16.78 5.84 28.53
CA ASP A 277 16.00 4.79 29.21
C ASP A 277 14.60 5.28 29.60
N ALA A 278 14.44 6.57 29.91
CA ALA A 278 13.15 7.13 30.30
C ALA A 278 12.17 7.19 29.12
N GLU A 279 12.65 7.59 27.94
CA GLU A 279 11.88 7.59 26.70
C GLU A 279 11.62 6.16 26.22
N TYR A 280 12.59 5.25 26.34
CA TYR A 280 12.39 3.83 26.05
C TYR A 280 11.23 3.24 26.89
N GLN A 281 11.22 3.46 28.20
CA GLN A 281 10.14 2.97 29.07
C GLN A 281 8.79 3.63 28.75
N ARG A 282 8.78 4.92 28.39
CA ARG A 282 7.57 5.62 27.96
C ARG A 282 6.97 4.99 26.70
N GLN A 283 7.79 4.77 25.67
CA GLN A 283 7.37 4.18 24.40
C GLN A 283 6.89 2.74 24.59
N MET A 284 7.59 1.94 25.42
CA MET A 284 7.14 0.61 25.80
C MET A 284 5.75 0.61 26.45
N ALA A 285 5.49 1.55 27.35
CA ALA A 285 4.18 1.69 27.99
C ALA A 285 3.07 2.09 27.00
N ILE A 286 3.36 2.93 26.01
CA ILE A 286 2.43 3.30 24.94
C ILE A 286 2.08 2.08 24.06
N ILE A 287 3.10 1.31 23.64
CA ILE A 287 2.91 0.09 22.86
C ILE A 287 2.04 -0.91 23.65
N ALA A 288 2.32 -1.10 24.94
CA ALA A 288 1.52 -1.96 25.80
C ALA A 288 0.07 -1.48 25.97
N ALA A 289 -0.15 -0.18 26.19
CA ALA A 289 -1.48 0.40 26.34
C ALA A 289 -2.32 0.33 25.05
N SER A 290 -1.69 0.42 23.88
CA SER A 290 -2.37 0.27 22.60
C SER A 290 -3.05 -1.10 22.43
N ALA A 291 -2.52 -2.16 23.07
CA ALA A 291 -3.12 -3.49 23.07
C ALA A 291 -4.46 -3.54 23.84
N THR A 292 -4.65 -2.65 24.83
CA THR A 292 -5.89 -2.57 25.62
C THR A 292 -6.95 -1.65 24.99
N ALA A 293 -6.54 -0.68 24.18
CA ALA A 293 -7.46 0.32 23.60
C ALA A 293 -8.31 -0.23 22.44
N VAL A 294 -7.81 -1.21 21.67
CA VAL A 294 -8.57 -1.82 20.55
C VAL A 294 -9.77 -2.63 21.05
N ALA A 295 -9.75 -3.10 22.30
CA ALA A 295 -10.89 -3.80 22.90
C ALA A 295 -12.07 -2.88 23.26
N ALA A 296 -11.92 -1.56 23.15
CA ALA A 296 -12.89 -0.57 23.61
C ALA A 296 -13.50 0.26 22.45
N GLY A 297 -14.30 -0.37 21.59
CA GLY A 297 -15.42 0.31 20.94
C GLY A 297 -15.57 0.07 19.42
N ASP A 298 -16.68 -0.58 19.05
CA ASP A 298 -17.16 -0.82 17.67
C ASP A 298 -17.66 0.46 16.94
N TRP A 299 -16.94 1.57 17.05
CA TRP A 299 -17.34 2.81 16.37
C TRP A 299 -16.84 2.79 14.92
N THR A 300 -17.77 2.91 13.98
CA THR A 300 -17.45 3.14 12.56
C THR A 300 -16.74 4.49 12.38
N TYR A 301 -15.94 4.62 11.31
CA TYR A 301 -15.26 5.89 10.97
C TYR A 301 -16.25 7.07 10.86
N ALA A 302 -17.42 6.84 10.28
CA ALA A 302 -18.47 7.86 10.15
C ALA A 302 -19.00 8.32 11.53
N GLN A 303 -19.15 7.40 12.49
CA GLN A 303 -19.55 7.73 13.86
C GLN A 303 -18.46 8.55 14.56
N VAL A 304 -17.18 8.17 14.42
CA VAL A 304 -16.07 8.94 15.01
C VAL A 304 -15.97 10.33 14.39
N ALA A 305 -16.08 10.44 13.06
CA ALA A 305 -16.04 11.72 12.36
C ALA A 305 -17.22 12.62 12.75
N GLY A 306 -18.44 12.06 12.76
CA GLY A 306 -19.64 12.77 13.19
C GLY A 306 -19.55 13.24 14.65
N TRP A 307 -19.03 12.39 15.53
CA TRP A 307 -18.83 12.73 16.95
C TRP A 307 -17.79 13.82 17.15
N LYS A 308 -16.65 13.75 16.44
CA LYS A 308 -15.63 14.81 16.44
C LYS A 308 -16.21 16.14 15.95
N ALA A 309 -16.98 16.13 14.86
CA ALA A 309 -17.61 17.32 14.32
C ALA A 309 -18.63 17.91 15.30
N PHE A 310 -19.47 17.07 15.91
CA PHE A 310 -20.47 17.48 16.89
C PHE A 310 -19.83 18.08 18.14
N THR A 311 -18.87 17.39 18.74
CA THR A 311 -18.18 17.84 19.95
C THR A 311 -17.42 19.14 19.72
N TYR A 312 -16.70 19.25 18.59
CA TYR A 312 -16.05 20.49 18.18
C TYR A 312 -17.07 21.63 18.06
N ARG A 313 -18.22 21.40 17.41
CA ARG A 313 -19.25 22.42 17.23
C ARG A 313 -19.83 22.89 18.55
N VAL A 314 -20.09 21.99 19.50
CA VAL A 314 -20.58 22.36 20.84
C VAL A 314 -19.60 23.31 21.52
N VAL A 315 -18.31 22.94 21.56
CA VAL A 315 -17.26 23.75 22.19
C VAL A 315 -17.18 25.15 21.56
N VAL A 316 -17.08 25.21 20.23
CA VAL A 316 -16.97 26.50 19.51
C VAL A 316 -18.22 27.36 19.70
N THR A 317 -19.41 26.76 19.65
CA THR A 317 -20.68 27.49 19.85
C THR A 317 -20.77 28.06 21.26
N THR A 318 -20.38 27.29 22.27
CA THR A 318 -20.37 27.76 23.67
C THR A 318 -19.36 28.89 23.88
N ILE A 319 -18.16 28.79 23.33
CA ILE A 319 -17.14 29.85 23.42
C ILE A 319 -17.65 31.13 22.76
N ASN A 320 -18.17 31.04 21.53
CA ASN A 320 -18.67 32.21 20.81
C ASN A 320 -19.87 32.85 21.51
N ALA A 321 -20.82 32.03 22.02
CA ALA A 321 -21.94 32.53 22.80
C ALA A 321 -21.48 33.25 24.07
N GLY A 322 -20.46 32.72 24.76
CA GLY A 322 -19.87 33.34 25.94
C GLY A 322 -19.19 34.68 25.64
N ILE A 323 -18.41 34.74 24.56
CA ILE A 323 -17.76 35.97 24.09
C ILE A 323 -18.83 37.01 23.71
N ASP A 324 -19.77 36.64 22.85
CA ASP A 324 -20.83 37.55 22.40
C ASP A 324 -21.67 38.05 23.57
N TYR A 325 -21.98 37.18 24.54
CA TYR A 325 -22.68 37.58 25.77
C TYR A 325 -21.85 38.53 26.63
N MET A 326 -20.54 38.28 26.80
CA MET A 326 -19.65 39.15 27.56
C MET A 326 -19.58 40.57 26.97
N PHE A 327 -19.58 40.69 25.64
CA PHE A 327 -19.51 41.99 24.96
C PHE A 327 -20.86 42.72 24.89
N ILE A 328 -21.97 41.99 24.74
CA ILE A 328 -23.28 42.59 24.45
C ILE A 328 -24.14 42.70 25.71
N GLY A 329 -23.90 41.84 26.70
CA GLY A 329 -24.66 41.77 27.95
C GLY A 329 -26.11 41.29 27.78
N ARG A 330 -26.53 40.88 26.57
CA ARG A 330 -27.91 40.47 26.26
C ARG A 330 -27.91 39.05 25.66
N PRO A 331 -28.52 38.05 26.33
CA PRO A 331 -28.41 36.64 25.93
C PRO A 331 -29.09 36.35 24.59
N PHE A 332 -30.23 37.00 24.30
CA PHE A 332 -30.91 36.84 23.02
C PHE A 332 -30.08 37.34 21.83
N ALA A 333 -29.44 38.51 21.97
CA ALA A 333 -28.61 39.08 20.93
C ALA A 333 -27.34 38.24 20.68
N ALA A 334 -26.72 37.73 21.75
CA ALA A 334 -25.62 36.77 21.65
C ALA A 334 -26.02 35.48 20.92
N GLY A 335 -27.21 34.92 21.24
CA GLY A 335 -27.72 33.74 20.54
C GLY A 335 -27.95 33.96 19.04
N VAL A 336 -28.49 35.11 18.65
CA VAL A 336 -28.68 35.48 17.24
C VAL A 336 -27.35 35.62 16.51
N LEU A 337 -26.34 36.21 17.15
CA LEU A 337 -25.01 36.39 16.55
C LEU A 337 -24.27 35.08 16.35
N VAL A 338 -24.40 34.12 17.27
CA VAL A 338 -23.81 32.79 17.10
C VAL A 338 -24.41 32.07 15.90
N ILE A 339 -25.73 32.14 15.70
CA ILE A 339 -26.39 31.57 14.51
C ILE A 339 -25.88 32.27 13.24
N LEU A 340 -25.77 33.60 13.29
CA LEU A 340 -25.24 34.38 12.16
C LEU A 340 -23.79 34.01 11.84
N GLN A 341 -22.94 33.85 12.86
CA GLN A 341 -21.54 33.41 12.70
C GLN A 341 -21.44 32.02 12.08
N VAL A 342 -22.33 31.10 12.44
CA VAL A 342 -22.38 29.76 11.80
C VAL A 342 -22.63 29.90 10.30
N VAL A 343 -23.61 30.69 9.90
CA VAL A 343 -23.95 30.92 8.49
C VAL A 343 -22.80 31.64 7.78
N VAL A 344 -22.34 32.76 8.32
CA VAL A 344 -21.28 33.58 7.72
C VAL A 344 -19.97 32.82 7.60
N ASN A 345 -19.56 32.05 8.61
CA ASN A 345 -18.31 31.28 8.55
C ASN A 345 -18.39 30.16 7.51
N THR A 346 -19.56 29.51 7.38
CA THR A 346 -19.78 28.49 6.34
C THR A 346 -19.70 29.11 4.95
N THR A 347 -20.39 30.24 4.74
CA THR A 347 -20.36 30.99 3.48
C THR A 347 -18.96 31.49 3.15
N LYS A 348 -18.25 32.05 4.14
CA LYS A 348 -16.86 32.52 3.99
C LYS A 348 -15.94 31.37 3.59
N PHE A 349 -16.05 30.21 4.24
CA PHE A 349 -15.26 29.04 3.89
C PHE A 349 -15.55 28.59 2.46
N PHE A 350 -16.82 28.52 2.06
CA PHE A 350 -17.20 28.18 0.69
C PHE A 350 -16.58 29.13 -0.35
N PHE A 351 -16.72 30.44 -0.17
CA PHE A 351 -16.16 31.43 -1.10
C PHE A 351 -14.63 31.45 -1.07
N HIS A 352 -14.02 31.18 0.09
CA HIS A 352 -12.58 31.03 0.20
C HIS A 352 -12.10 29.86 -0.65
N GLU A 353 -12.69 28.67 -0.50
CA GLU A 353 -12.35 27.50 -1.31
C GLU A 353 -12.60 27.75 -2.82
N MET A 354 -13.73 28.36 -3.18
CA MET A 354 -14.04 28.71 -4.56
C MET A 354 -13.04 29.71 -5.15
N MET A 355 -12.57 30.69 -4.37
CA MET A 355 -11.57 31.66 -4.80
C MET A 355 -10.20 31.00 -5.03
N TRP A 356 -9.78 30.09 -4.15
CA TRP A 356 -8.55 29.31 -4.36
C TRP A 356 -8.64 28.47 -5.65
N GLN A 357 -9.80 27.88 -5.91
CA GLN A 357 -10.07 27.09 -7.11
C GLN A 357 -9.99 27.92 -8.40
N GLU A 358 -10.73 29.02 -8.49
CA GLU A 358 -10.93 29.76 -9.73
C GLU A 358 -9.82 30.78 -10.02
N MET A 359 -9.28 31.46 -9.00
CA MET A 359 -8.32 32.55 -9.21
C MET A 359 -6.86 32.09 -9.18
N LEU A 360 -6.54 31.10 -8.36
CA LEU A 360 -5.15 30.69 -8.15
C LEU A 360 -4.80 29.38 -8.87
N GLY A 361 -5.78 28.69 -9.47
CA GLY A 361 -5.59 27.38 -10.08
C GLY A 361 -5.12 26.31 -9.09
N ILE A 362 -5.06 26.67 -7.80
CA ILE A 362 -4.84 25.76 -6.69
C ILE A 362 -6.24 25.22 -6.40
N GLY A 363 -6.66 24.27 -7.24
CA GLY A 363 -7.83 23.45 -6.96
C GLY A 363 -7.72 22.86 -5.55
N PRO A 364 -8.82 22.36 -4.97
CA PRO A 364 -8.80 21.85 -3.61
C PRO A 364 -7.55 20.96 -3.44
N LEU A 365 -6.81 21.16 -2.35
CA LEU A 365 -5.74 20.24 -1.92
C LEU A 365 -6.22 18.78 -1.80
N GLN A 366 -7.52 18.54 -2.06
CA GLN A 366 -8.16 17.28 -2.41
C GLN A 366 -8.75 17.31 -3.83
N ARG A 367 -8.04 16.77 -4.82
CA ARG A 367 -8.75 16.00 -5.86
C ARG A 367 -9.32 14.77 -5.14
N ASP A 368 -10.53 14.89 -4.59
CA ASP A 368 -11.25 13.77 -3.97
C ASP A 368 -11.65 12.68 -4.99
N GLY A 369 -11.54 12.97 -6.28
CA GLY A 369 -11.51 11.93 -7.30
C GLY A 369 -10.14 11.24 -7.27
N PRO A 370 -10.01 9.97 -6.84
CA PRO A 370 -8.76 9.27 -7.00
C PRO A 370 -8.44 9.26 -8.49
N ASN A 371 -7.27 9.78 -8.88
CA ASN A 371 -6.72 9.38 -10.15
C ASN A 371 -6.56 7.86 -10.05
N ILE A 372 -7.46 7.12 -10.70
CA ILE A 372 -7.33 5.68 -10.84
C ILE A 372 -6.26 5.48 -11.90
N ILE A 373 -5.09 5.05 -11.45
CA ILE A 373 -3.92 4.89 -12.30
C ILE A 373 -3.64 3.40 -12.39
N GLU A 374 -3.86 2.84 -13.56
CA GLU A 374 -3.51 1.45 -13.83
C GLU A 374 -2.18 1.42 -14.55
N PHE A 375 -1.25 0.63 -14.05
CA PHE A 375 -0.05 0.31 -14.81
C PHE A 375 -0.46 -0.66 -15.92
N GLY A 376 0.01 -0.41 -17.14
CA GLY A 376 -0.23 -1.34 -18.25
C GLY A 376 0.17 -2.75 -17.82
N ARG A 377 -0.74 -3.72 -17.93
CA ARG A 377 -0.36 -5.12 -17.71
C ARG A 377 0.65 -5.49 -18.79
N ILE A 378 1.67 -6.30 -18.45
CA ILE A 378 2.54 -6.90 -19.46
C ILE A 378 1.66 -7.81 -20.32
N ILE A 379 1.16 -7.28 -21.43
CA ILE A 379 0.56 -8.05 -22.51
C ILE A 379 1.73 -8.34 -23.44
N THR A 380 2.53 -9.35 -23.15
CA THR A 380 3.42 -9.92 -24.16
C THR A 380 2.55 -10.64 -25.19
N ALA A 381 2.03 -9.84 -26.13
CA ALA A 381 1.70 -10.26 -27.47
C ALA A 381 2.31 -9.23 -28.41
N SER A 382 3.63 -9.32 -28.62
CA SER A 382 4.23 -8.83 -29.85
C SER A 382 4.73 -10.04 -30.65
N SER A 383 3.78 -10.82 -31.16
CA SER A 383 4.01 -11.54 -32.42
C SER A 383 3.94 -10.49 -33.54
N GLY A 384 5.11 -9.97 -33.90
CA GLY A 384 5.38 -9.32 -35.17
C GLY A 384 6.56 -10.04 -35.80
#